data_AF-A0A177BAU0-F1
#
_entry.id   AF-A0A177BAU0-F1
#
_cell.length_a   1.000
_cell.length_b   1.000
_cell.length_c   1.000
_cell.angle_alpha   90.00
_cell.angle_beta   90.00
_cell.angle_gamma   90.00
#
_symmetry.space_group_name_H-M   'P 1'
#
loop_
_entity.id
_entity.type
_entity.pdbx_description
1 polymer ?
#
loop_
_entity_poly.entity_id
_entity_poly.type
_entity_poly.pdbx_seq_one_letter_code
_entity_poly.pdbx_strand_id
1 'polypeptide(L)'
;MSIKDITFRKWNPSVIYDVSDKEKDLRLRRAQLRIENSKQYIKLSSDPYGNIGNMNPAMNRYSSMEVHTHLFYRSSPKSILFNFCIMIPPVLLFSYYTYIKTRFEKRLRTGQVKYSERNNKYII
;
A
#
# COMPACT_ATOMS: atom_id res chain seq x y z
N MET A 1 -3.07 16.52 -6.77
CA MET A 1 -2.41 16.34 -5.46
C MET A 1 -1.09 15.62 -5.73
N SER A 2 0.02 16.36 -5.72
CA SER A 2 1.34 15.87 -6.16
C SER A 2 2.09 15.28 -4.97
N ILE A 3 2.77 14.15 -5.18
CA ILE A 3 3.45 13.32 -4.16
C ILE A 3 4.68 14.05 -3.53
N LYS A 4 4.98 15.29 -3.93
CA LYS A 4 6.12 16.08 -3.44
C LYS A 4 5.89 16.79 -2.09
N ASP A 5 4.69 16.71 -1.51
CA ASP A 5 4.36 17.46 -0.29
C ASP A 5 4.47 16.63 1.00
N ILE A 6 4.96 15.40 0.95
CA ILE A 6 5.34 14.62 2.14
C ILE A 6 6.73 15.10 2.60
N THR A 7 6.86 16.40 2.84
CA THR A 7 8.06 17.00 3.42
C THR A 7 7.82 17.18 4.92
N PHE A 8 8.86 16.90 5.72
CA PHE A 8 8.90 17.31 7.12
C PHE A 8 8.43 18.77 7.19
N ARG A 9 7.30 19.01 7.86
CA ARG A 9 6.72 20.35 7.98
C ARG A 9 7.75 21.24 8.66
N LYS A 10 8.48 22.05 7.89
CA LYS A 10 9.44 23.02 8.42
C LYS A 10 8.67 23.89 9.41
N TRP A 11 9.10 23.90 10.67
CA TRP A 11 8.45 24.69 11.72
C TRP A 11 8.41 26.15 11.25
N ASN A 12 7.20 26.64 11.01
CA ASN A 12 6.97 28.01 10.56
C ASN A 12 6.04 28.69 11.57
N PRO A 13 6.58 29.52 12.49
CA PRO A 13 5.81 30.11 13.58
C PRO A 13 4.80 31.14 13.08
N SER A 14 5.05 31.85 11.98
CA SER A 14 4.10 32.86 11.46
C SER A 14 2.76 32.24 11.05
N VAL A 15 2.80 31.04 10.44
CA VAL A 15 1.60 30.28 10.03
C VAL A 15 0.75 29.80 11.22
N ILE A 16 1.31 29.76 12.42
CA ILE A 16 0.59 29.38 13.64
C ILE A 16 -0.26 30.55 14.15
N TYR A 17 0.22 31.78 13.99
CA TYR A 17 -0.40 32.98 14.53
C TYR A 17 -1.26 33.73 13.49
N ASP A 18 -0.89 33.69 12.20
CA ASP A 18 -1.61 34.34 11.09
C ASP A 18 -2.72 33.44 10.55
N VAL A 19 -3.70 33.11 11.39
CA VAL A 19 -4.77 32.15 11.06
C VAL A 19 -6.08 32.89 10.88
N SER A 20 -6.74 32.70 9.74
CA SER A 20 -8.10 33.20 9.52
C SER A 20 -9.06 32.62 10.56
N ASP A 21 -10.03 33.40 11.03
CA ASP A 21 -11.01 32.98 12.04
C ASP A 21 -11.72 31.67 11.68
N LYS A 22 -12.00 31.45 10.38
CA LYS A 22 -12.58 30.19 9.88
C LYS A 22 -11.67 28.99 10.09
N GLU A 23 -10.38 29.15 9.84
CA GLU A 23 -9.41 28.09 10.08
C GLU A 23 -9.23 27.82 11.56
N LYS A 24 -9.28 28.86 12.39
CA LYS A 24 -9.20 28.76 13.84
C LYS A 24 -10.37 27.93 14.39
N ASP A 25 -11.59 28.22 13.96
CA ASP A 25 -12.79 27.44 14.30
C ASP A 25 -12.65 25.97 13.86
N LEU A 26 -12.20 25.73 12.63
CA LEU A 26 -12.00 24.37 12.13
C LEU A 26 -10.95 23.59 12.93
N ARG A 27 -9.86 24.24 13.35
CA ARG A 27 -8.83 23.64 14.21
C ARG A 27 -9.40 23.31 15.60
N LEU A 28 -10.19 24.20 16.19
CA LEU A 28 -10.85 23.97 17.47
C LEU A 28 -11.82 22.79 17.39
N ARG A 29 -12.67 22.73 16.37
CA ARG A 29 -13.59 21.59 16.14
C ARG A 29 -12.83 20.27 16.01
N ARG A 30 -11.74 20.23 15.24
CA ARG A 30 -10.90 19.02 15.13
C ARG A 30 -10.26 18.63 16.46
N ALA A 31 -9.81 19.60 17.25
CA ALA A 31 -9.24 19.34 18.57
C ALA A 31 -10.29 18.76 19.53
N GLN A 32 -11.50 19.33 19.54
CA GLN A 32 -12.63 18.82 20.32
C GLN A 32 -12.95 17.36 19.95
N LEU A 33 -13.07 17.04 18.66
CA LEU A 33 -13.32 15.66 18.21
C LEU A 33 -12.22 14.68 18.65
N ARG A 34 -10.95 15.09 18.67
CA ARG A 34 -9.84 14.25 19.18
C ARG A 34 -9.97 13.99 20.68
N ILE A 35 -10.33 15.03 21.44
CA ILE A 35 -10.54 14.92 22.88
C ILE A 35 -11.73 14.00 23.18
N GLU A 36 -12.81 14.10 22.41
CA GLU A 36 -13.98 13.22 22.56
C GLU A 36 -13.64 11.77 22.24
N ASN A 37 -12.94 11.52 21.13
CA ASN A 37 -12.50 10.18 20.76
C ASN A 37 -11.52 9.59 21.77
N SER A 38 -10.58 10.38 22.32
CA SER A 38 -9.66 9.90 23.35
C SER A 38 -10.37 9.57 24.65
N LYS A 39 -11.36 10.39 25.06
CA LYS A 39 -12.21 10.10 26.22
C LYS A 39 -12.98 8.78 26.05
N GLN A 40 -13.55 8.55 24.88
CA GLN A 40 -14.26 7.30 24.59
C GLN A 40 -13.31 6.09 24.64
N TYR A 41 -12.12 6.21 24.05
CA TYR A 41 -11.11 5.17 24.10
C TYR A 41 -10.69 4.86 25.53
N ILE A 42 -10.36 5.88 26.32
CA ILE A 42 -9.96 5.72 27.72
C ILE A 42 -11.07 5.01 28.49
N LYS A 43 -12.33 5.49 28.37
CA LYS A 43 -13.50 4.89 29.03
C LYS A 43 -13.65 3.39 28.73
N LEU A 44 -13.49 2.99 27.47
CA LEU A 44 -13.60 1.58 27.06
C LEU A 44 -12.38 0.77 27.51
N SER A 45 -11.18 1.36 27.50
CA SER A 45 -9.93 0.69 27.88
C SER A 45 -9.78 0.49 29.38
N SER A 46 -10.35 1.39 30.19
CA SER A 46 -10.25 1.38 31.65
C SER A 46 -11.36 0.59 32.33
N ASP A 47 -12.33 0.04 31.58
CA ASP A 47 -13.43 -0.75 32.14
C ASP A 47 -12.94 -2.17 32.49
N PRO A 48 -12.89 -2.55 33.79
CA PRO A 48 -12.40 -3.87 34.21
C PRO A 48 -13.36 -5.01 33.86
N TYR A 49 -14.63 -4.70 33.56
CA TYR A 49 -15.64 -5.69 33.16
C TYR A 49 -15.91 -5.66 31.64
N GLY A 50 -15.21 -4.80 30.90
CA GLY A 50 -15.35 -4.69 29.46
C GLY A 50 -14.85 -5.95 28.75
N ASN A 51 -15.54 -6.35 27.68
CA ASN A 51 -15.11 -7.48 26.84
C ASN A 51 -13.72 -7.23 26.24
N ILE A 52 -12.88 -8.27 26.27
CA ILE A 52 -11.51 -8.24 25.73
C ILE A 52 -11.58 -8.06 24.21
N GLY A 53 -11.43 -6.82 23.75
CA GLY A 53 -11.49 -6.47 22.33
C GLY A 53 -12.31 -5.22 22.08
N ASN A 54 -11.77 -4.06 22.46
CA ASN A 54 -12.38 -2.77 22.14
C ASN A 54 -12.29 -2.50 20.64
N MET A 55 -13.30 -2.93 19.90
CA MET A 55 -13.36 -2.79 18.45
C MET A 55 -13.69 -1.35 18.08
N ASN A 56 -12.68 -0.58 17.66
CA ASN A 56 -12.87 0.81 17.27
C ASN A 56 -13.76 0.86 16.00
N PRO A 57 -14.90 1.58 16.01
CA PRO A 57 -15.76 1.68 14.84
C PRO A 57 -15.06 2.29 13.63
N ALA A 58 -14.06 3.16 13.83
CA ALA A 58 -13.27 3.72 12.73
C ALA A 58 -12.41 2.65 12.03
N MET A 59 -11.79 1.75 12.80
CA MET A 59 -11.03 0.63 12.23
C MET A 59 -11.96 -0.33 11.47
N ASN A 60 -13.12 -0.64 12.03
CA ASN A 60 -14.11 -1.49 11.37
C ASN A 60 -14.57 -0.91 10.04
N ARG A 61 -14.89 0.39 10.00
CA ARG A 61 -15.27 1.06 8.75
C ARG A 61 -14.15 1.03 7.72
N TYR A 62 -12.91 1.23 8.16
CA TYR A 62 -11.75 1.15 7.27
C TYR A 62 -11.60 -0.26 6.69
N SER A 63 -11.63 -1.29 7.53
CA SER A 63 -11.56 -2.69 7.09
C SER A 63 -12.72 -3.06 6.16
N SER A 64 -13.95 -2.65 6.50
CA SER A 64 -15.11 -2.83 5.62
C SER A 64 -14.93 -2.11 4.27
N MET A 65 -14.38 -0.89 4.27
CA MET A 65 -14.11 -0.15 3.04
C MET A 65 -13.11 -0.89 2.13
N GLU A 66 -12.04 -1.45 2.70
CA GLU A 66 -11.06 -2.24 1.94
C GLU A 66 -11.70 -3.48 1.29
N VAL A 67 -12.50 -4.22 2.06
CA VAL A 67 -13.20 -5.42 1.57
C VAL A 67 -14.21 -5.08 0.47
N HIS A 68 -14.93 -3.96 0.61
CA HIS A 68 -15.98 -3.53 -0.32
C HIS A 68 -15.47 -2.71 -1.51
N THR A 69 -14.16 -2.53 -1.69
CA THR A 69 -13.60 -1.76 -2.81
C THR A 69 -14.10 -2.21 -4.18
N HIS A 70 -14.30 -3.51 -4.38
CA HIS A 70 -14.80 -4.07 -5.63
C HIS A 70 -16.23 -3.64 -5.99
N LEU A 71 -17.09 -3.40 -4.99
CA LEU A 71 -18.48 -2.95 -5.22
C LEU A 71 -18.55 -1.53 -5.79
N PHE A 72 -17.58 -0.70 -5.43
CA PHE A 72 -17.51 0.71 -5.86
C PHE A 72 -16.56 0.90 -7.05
N TYR A 73 -16.01 -0.18 -7.61
CA TYR A 73 -15.12 -0.10 -8.75
C TYR A 73 -15.87 0.39 -9.99
N ARG A 74 -15.34 1.45 -10.62
CA ARG A 74 -15.82 1.95 -11.91
C ARG A 74 -14.74 1.75 -12.95
N SER A 75 -15.05 0.96 -13.98
CA SER A 75 -14.16 0.74 -15.11
C SER A 75 -13.92 2.06 -15.84
N SER A 76 -12.68 2.55 -15.78
CA SER A 76 -12.22 3.70 -16.57
C SER A 76 -11.11 3.23 -17.51
N PRO A 77 -10.94 3.84 -18.71
CA PRO A 77 -9.88 3.46 -19.64
C PRO A 77 -8.49 3.49 -18.99
N LYS A 78 -8.24 4.45 -18.11
CA LYS A 78 -6.99 4.56 -17.34
C LYS A 78 -6.79 3.39 -16.37
N SER A 79 -7.85 2.97 -15.67
CA SER A 79 -7.78 1.83 -14.75
C SER A 79 -7.55 0.52 -15.50
N ILE A 80 -8.20 0.34 -16.66
CA ILE A 80 -8.02 -0.84 -17.49
C ILE A 80 -6.58 -0.94 -18.00
N LEU A 81 -6.04 0.16 -18.55
CA LEU A 81 -4.66 0.20 -19.04
C LEU A 81 -3.65 -0.08 -17.91
N PHE A 82 -3.88 0.48 -16.72
CA PHE A 82 -3.05 0.22 -15.54
C PHE A 82 -3.06 -1.26 -15.15
N ASN A 83 -4.24 -1.88 -15.09
CA ASN A 83 -4.38 -3.30 -14.77
C ASN A 83 -3.67 -4.20 -15.80
N PHE A 84 -3.80 -3.89 -17.10
CA PHE A 84 -3.09 -4.62 -18.14
C PHE A 84 -1.57 -4.47 -18.05
N CYS A 85 -1.09 -3.25 -17.79
CA CYS A 85 0.33 -2.96 -17.64
C CYS A 85 0.94 -3.66 -16.41
N ILE A 86 0.16 -3.95 -15.38
CA ILE A 86 0.65 -4.68 -14.19
C ILE A 86 0.59 -6.20 -14.40
N MET A 87 -0.49 -6.70 -15.00
CA MET A 87 -0.72 -8.14 -15.08
C MET A 87 0.04 -8.83 -16.23
N ILE A 88 0.14 -8.19 -17.40
CA ILE A 88 0.71 -8.83 -18.60
C ILE A 88 2.25 -8.97 -18.53
N PRO A 89 3.03 -7.93 -18.15
CA PRO A 89 4.49 -8.03 -18.17
C PRO A 89 5.10 -9.16 -17.33
N PRO A 90 4.68 -9.44 -16.08
CA PRO A 90 5.28 -10.52 -15.32
C PRO A 90 5.04 -11.89 -15.96
N VAL A 91 3.86 -12.10 -16.57
CA VAL A 91 3.54 -13.35 -17.28
C VAL A 91 4.44 -13.51 -18.51
N LEU A 92 4.56 -12.45 -19.33
CA LEU A 92 5.42 -12.49 -20.51
C LEU A 92 6.89 -12.68 -20.14
N LEU A 93 7.39 -11.95 -19.14
CA LEU A 93 8.77 -12.08 -18.67
C LEU A 93 9.05 -13.49 -18.17
N PHE A 94 8.14 -14.08 -17.38
CA PHE A 94 8.30 -15.44 -16.89
C PHE A 94 8.29 -16.46 -18.04
N SER A 95 7.36 -16.35 -18.99
CA SER A 95 7.32 -17.23 -20.16
C SER A 95 8.56 -17.11 -21.06
N TYR A 96 9.11 -15.89 -21.21
CA TYR A 96 10.30 -15.65 -22.01
C TYR A 96 11.54 -16.22 -21.32
N TYR A 97 11.62 -16.06 -20.00
CA TYR A 97 12.69 -16.64 -19.20
C TYR A 97 12.72 -18.17 -19.27
N THR A 98 11.57 -18.83 -19.14
CA THR A 98 11.49 -20.30 -19.28
C THR A 98 11.85 -20.75 -20.68
N TYR A 99 11.40 -20.01 -21.71
CA TYR A 99 11.76 -20.28 -23.10
C TYR A 99 13.29 -20.25 -23.35
N ILE A 100 13.98 -19.23 -22.83
CA ILE A 100 15.44 -19.13 -22.92
C ILE A 100 16.10 -20.33 -22.23
N LYS A 101 15.61 -20.70 -21.04
CA LYS A 101 16.13 -21.85 -20.30
C LYS A 101 15.97 -23.16 -21.08
N THR A 102 14.81 -23.43 -21.66
CA THR A 102 14.59 -24.64 -22.46
C THR A 102 15.51 -24.68 -23.68
N ARG A 103 15.72 -23.55 -24.36
CA ARG A 103 16.69 -23.48 -25.47
C ARG A 103 18.13 -23.71 -25.02
N PHE A 104 18.51 -23.20 -23.86
CA PHE A 104 19.83 -23.45 -23.28
C PHE A 104 20.00 -24.93 -22.88
N GLU A 105 19.01 -25.52 -22.23
CA GLU A 105 18.99 -26.93 -21.87
C GLU A 105 19.08 -27.85 -23.09
N LYS A 106 18.36 -27.52 -24.17
CA LYS A 106 18.47 -28.26 -25.44
C LYS A 106 19.90 -28.25 -25.98
N ARG A 107 20.57 -27.09 -25.95
CA ARG A 107 21.99 -26.96 -26.37
C ARG A 107 22.95 -27.75 -25.48
N LEU A 108 22.67 -27.82 -24.17
CA LEU A 108 23.42 -28.66 -23.24
C LEU A 108 23.27 -30.15 -23.57
N ARG A 109 22.04 -30.62 -23.86
CA ARG A 109 21.76 -32.02 -24.21
C ARG A 109 22.40 -32.45 -25.53
N THR A 110 22.46 -31.56 -26.51
CA THR A 110 23.10 -31.83 -27.80
C THR A 110 24.62 -31.69 -27.78
N GLY A 111 25.23 -31.39 -26.62
CA GLY A 111 26.69 -31.23 -26.49
C GLY A 111 27.27 -30.00 -27.19
N GLN A 112 26.43 -29.03 -27.58
CA GLN A 112 26.85 -27.84 -28.33
C GLN A 112 27.53 -26.78 -27.45
N VAL A 113 27.41 -26.90 -26.12
CA VAL A 113 27.98 -25.96 -25.15
C VAL A 113 29.23 -26.58 -24.53
N LYS A 114 30.37 -25.89 -24.66
CA LYS A 114 31.63 -26.32 -24.05
C LYS A 114 31.47 -26.42 -22.54
N TYR A 115 32.20 -27.35 -21.92
CA TYR A 115 32.14 -27.51 -20.46
C TYR A 115 32.49 -26.20 -19.75
N SER A 116 33.45 -25.41 -20.22
CA SER A 116 33.84 -24.09 -19.68
C SER A 116 32.68 -23.10 -19.51
N GLU A 117 31.68 -23.14 -20.40
CA GLU A 117 30.60 -22.15 -20.53
C GLU A 117 29.31 -22.52 -19.78
N ARG A 118 29.31 -23.65 -19.06
CA ARG A 118 28.14 -24.06 -18.25
C ARG A 118 28.06 -23.24 -16.97
N ASN A 119 26.96 -22.48 -16.80
CA ASN A 119 26.62 -21.85 -15.53
C ASN A 119 26.08 -22.91 -14.56
N ASN A 120 26.47 -22.85 -13.27
CA ASN A 120 26.16 -23.81 -12.19
C ASN A 120 26.80 -25.20 -12.35
N LYS A 121 28.13 -25.27 -12.40
CA LYS A 121 28.88 -26.55 -12.46
C LYS A 121 28.93 -27.33 -11.14
N TYR A 122 28.73 -26.65 -10.01
CA TYR A 122 29.08 -27.18 -8.68
C TYR A 122 27.91 -27.24 -7.70
N ILE A 123 26.67 -27.08 -8.20
CA ILE A 123 25.47 -27.14 -7.36
C ILE A 123 24.80 -28.48 -7.68
N ILE A 124 24.94 -29.42 -6.75
CA ILE A 124 24.20 -30.70 -6.67
C ILE A 124 22.86 -30.40 -6.00
#